data_AF-A0AAP5CNU6-F1
#
_entry.id   AF-A0AAP5CNU6-F1
#
_cell.length_a   1.000
_cell.length_b   1.000
_cell.length_c   1.000
_cell.angle_alpha   90.00
_cell.angle_beta   90.00
_cell.angle_gamma   90.00
#
_symmetry.space_group_name_H-M   'P 1'
#
loop_
_entity.id
_entity.type
_entity.pdbx_description
1 polymer ?
#
loop_
_entity_poly.entity_id
_entity_poly.type
_entity_poly.pdbx_seq_one_letter_code
_entity_poly.pdbx_strand_id
1 'polypeptide(L)'
;MKIYNPNNIIMAAPSQEEIIQGTRIVNVTVSNINVLKTHPSFAQYFDFNQTCPCYNSTVAEFCIMWKIKNPPTNLLGVFFDESTRDDEDDKYSLEELKYMANNSVNMFIFWEHKEK
;
A
#
# COMPACT_ATOMS: atom_id res chain seq x y z
N MET A 1 -21.38 8.00 9.81
CA MET A 1 -21.07 9.37 9.34
C MET A 1 -20.09 9.24 8.18
N LYS A 2 -20.50 9.56 6.94
CA LYS A 2 -19.60 9.56 5.78
C LYS A 2 -18.97 10.95 5.70
N ILE A 3 -17.68 11.05 5.99
CA ILE A 3 -16.94 12.31 5.88
C ILE A 3 -16.50 12.44 4.41
N TYR A 4 -17.26 13.23 3.64
CA TYR A 4 -16.86 13.64 2.29
C TYR A 4 -16.21 15.02 2.43
N ASN A 5 -14.89 15.09 2.34
CA ASN A 5 -14.14 16.33 2.22
C ASN A 5 -13.44 16.31 0.85
N PRO A 6 -13.54 17.39 0.06
CA PRO A 6 -13.13 17.43 -1.34
C PRO A 6 -11.61 17.29 -1.60
N ASN A 7 -10.80 17.02 -0.55
CA ASN A 7 -9.34 16.81 -0.62
C ASN A 7 -8.89 15.40 -0.14
N ASN A 8 -9.80 14.44 0.00
CA ASN A 8 -9.63 13.36 1.00
C ASN A 8 -8.88 12.10 0.57
N ILE A 9 -7.70 11.94 1.17
CA ILE A 9 -7.25 10.63 1.65
C ILE A 9 -8.25 10.18 2.73
N ILE A 10 -8.83 8.98 2.61
CA ILE A 10 -9.58 8.36 3.69
C ILE A 10 -8.68 7.27 4.27
N MET A 11 -7.91 7.63 5.29
CA MET A 11 -7.26 6.62 6.12
C MET A 11 -8.34 5.89 6.91
N ALA A 12 -8.79 4.76 6.37
CA ALA A 12 -9.65 3.83 7.08
C ALA A 12 -8.73 2.83 7.78
N ALA A 13 -8.19 3.23 8.94
CA ALA A 13 -7.76 2.21 9.89
C ALA A 13 -8.95 1.26 10.08
N PRO A 14 -8.77 -0.07 9.94
CA PRO A 14 -9.88 -0.99 10.16
C PRO A 14 -10.50 -0.72 11.53
N SER A 15 -11.81 -0.97 11.69
CA SER A 15 -12.52 -0.70 12.95
C SER A 15 -11.93 -1.46 14.16
N GLN A 16 -11.07 -2.44 13.88
CA GLN A 16 -10.18 -3.12 14.80
C GLN A 16 -8.78 -3.19 14.17
N GLU A 17 -7.72 -3.04 14.96
CA GLU A 17 -6.36 -3.22 14.45
C GLU A 17 -6.15 -4.65 13.94
N GLU A 18 -5.75 -4.77 12.68
CA GLU A 18 -5.32 -6.02 12.09
C GLU A 18 -3.81 -6.14 12.29
N ILE A 19 -3.38 -7.14 13.06
CA ILE A 19 -1.97 -7.42 13.31
C ILE A 19 -1.68 -8.83 12.82
N ILE A 20 -0.72 -8.97 11.90
CA ILE A 20 -0.29 -10.25 11.33
C ILE A 20 1.20 -10.38 11.60
N GLN A 21 1.61 -11.45 12.30
CA GLN A 21 3.02 -11.71 12.66
C GLN A 21 3.71 -10.53 13.37
N GLY A 22 2.97 -9.77 14.18
CA GLY A 22 3.48 -8.60 14.89
C GLY A 22 3.52 -7.31 14.07
N THR A 23 3.23 -7.36 12.77
CA THR A 23 3.12 -6.19 11.89
C THR A 23 1.69 -5.67 11.87
N ARG A 24 1.54 -4.35 12.02
CA ARG A 24 0.25 -3.67 11.92
C ARG A 24 -0.13 -3.48 10.45
N ILE A 25 -1.32 -3.92 10.07
CA ILE A 25 -1.88 -3.70 8.73
C ILE A 25 -2.69 -2.41 8.72
N VAL A 26 -2.30 -1.47 7.87
CA VAL A 26 -2.93 -0.14 7.74
C VAL A 26 -3.53 -0.01 6.34
N ASN A 27 -4.86 -0.08 6.26
CA ASN A 27 -5.56 0.11 5.00
C ASN A 27 -5.76 1.60 4.71
N VAL A 28 -5.26 2.08 3.57
CA VAL A 28 -5.37 3.47 3.13
C VAL A 28 -6.25 3.50 1.88
N THR A 29 -7.45 4.06 1.98
CA THR A 29 -8.36 4.16 0.84
C THR A 29 -8.35 5.58 0.29
N VAL A 30 -8.09 5.73 -1.00
CA VAL A 30 -8.15 7.03 -1.67
C VAL A 30 -9.26 7.02 -2.72
N SER A 31 -9.91 8.17 -2.91
CA SER A 31 -10.90 8.33 -3.98
C SER A 31 -10.26 8.44 -5.36
N ASN A 32 -8.98 8.81 -5.43
CA ASN A 32 -8.24 9.01 -6.66
C ASN A 32 -6.73 8.86 -6.40
N ILE A 33 -6.00 8.13 -7.26
CA ILE A 33 -4.55 7.95 -7.13
C ILE A 33 -3.74 9.27 -7.13
N ASN A 34 -4.24 10.35 -7.75
CA ASN A 34 -3.59 11.66 -7.75
C ASN A 34 -3.45 12.26 -6.34
N VAL A 35 -4.27 11.80 -5.39
CA VAL A 35 -4.12 12.15 -3.99
C VAL A 35 -2.78 11.65 -3.43
N LEU A 36 -2.36 10.43 -3.81
CA LEU A 36 -1.05 9.88 -3.39
C LEU A 36 0.12 10.65 -4.03
N LYS A 37 -0.04 11.13 -5.27
CA LYS A 37 0.98 11.94 -5.98
C LYS A 37 1.35 13.23 -5.27
N THR A 38 0.45 13.77 -4.47
CA THR A 38 0.63 15.02 -3.73
C THR A 38 0.80 14.82 -2.24
N HIS A 39 0.77 13.56 -1.76
CA HIS A 39 0.89 13.24 -0.34
C HIS A 39 2.35 13.31 0.12
N PRO A 40 2.73 14.21 1.04
CA PRO A 40 4.14 14.43 1.40
C PRO A 40 4.84 13.18 1.95
N SER A 41 4.14 12.35 2.71
CA SER A 41 4.70 11.12 3.29
C SER A 41 4.84 9.94 2.31
N PHE A 42 4.13 9.93 1.19
CA PHE A 42 4.06 8.74 0.33
C PHE A 42 4.45 8.99 -1.12
N ALA A 43 4.28 10.21 -1.64
CA ALA A 43 4.55 10.54 -3.04
C ALA A 43 5.96 10.14 -3.49
N GLN A 44 6.96 10.29 -2.62
CA GLN A 44 8.35 9.95 -2.90
C GLN A 44 8.62 8.45 -3.09
N TYR A 45 7.72 7.57 -2.63
CA TYR A 45 7.94 6.11 -2.66
C TYR A 45 7.31 5.43 -3.87
N PHE A 46 6.36 6.09 -4.54
CA PHE A 46 5.68 5.55 -5.71
C PHE A 46 6.38 5.93 -7.00
N ASP A 47 6.57 4.95 -7.89
CA ASP A 47 6.73 5.23 -9.32
C ASP A 47 5.35 5.30 -9.98
N PHE A 48 4.82 6.52 -10.14
CA PHE A 48 3.50 6.75 -10.73
C PHE A 48 3.42 6.47 -12.24
N ASN A 49 4.53 6.09 -12.88
CA ASN A 49 4.50 5.59 -14.26
C ASN A 49 4.15 4.10 -14.33
N GLN A 50 4.21 3.38 -13.20
CA GLN A 50 3.78 1.99 -13.14
C GLN A 50 2.26 1.90 -13.34
N THR A 51 1.84 0.97 -14.19
CA THR A 51 0.43 0.73 -14.51
C THR A 51 -0.19 -0.40 -13.69
N CYS A 52 0.60 -1.03 -12.83
CA CYS A 52 0.21 -2.15 -11.98
C CYS A 52 0.54 -1.89 -10.51
N PRO A 53 -0.16 -2.54 -9.57
CA PRO A 53 0.12 -2.42 -8.15
C PRO A 53 1.46 -3.08 -7.81
N CYS A 54 2.29 -2.33 -7.08
CA CYS A 54 3.64 -2.76 -6.70
C CYS A 54 3.83 -2.75 -5.18
N TYR A 55 4.89 -3.41 -4.73
CA TYR A 55 5.37 -3.37 -3.34
C TYR A 55 6.82 -2.85 -3.28
N ASN A 56 7.26 -2.42 -2.10
CA ASN A 56 8.67 -2.11 -1.86
C ASN A 56 9.42 -3.28 -1.23
N SER A 57 10.64 -3.51 -1.70
CA SER A 57 11.56 -4.46 -1.10
C SER A 57 12.27 -3.88 0.11
N THR A 58 12.77 -2.65 -0.03
CA THR A 58 13.49 -1.88 0.99
C THR A 58 12.90 -0.48 1.09
N VAL A 59 13.36 0.31 2.06
CA VAL A 59 12.91 1.70 2.23
C VAL A 59 13.94 2.62 1.60
N ALA A 60 13.62 3.11 0.40
CA ALA A 60 14.40 4.07 -0.35
C ALA A 60 13.44 4.97 -1.15
N GLU A 61 13.90 6.07 -1.72
CA GLU A 61 13.08 6.83 -2.69
C GLU A 61 12.72 5.93 -3.88
N PHE A 62 11.50 6.11 -4.40
CA PHE A 62 10.94 5.34 -5.53
C PHE A 62 10.97 3.81 -5.34
N CYS A 63 10.76 3.32 -4.11
CA CYS A 63 10.92 1.91 -3.79
C CYS A 63 9.70 1.01 -4.09
N ILE A 64 8.49 1.55 -4.28
CA ILE A 64 7.29 0.76 -4.58
C ILE A 64 7.26 0.47 -6.09
N MET A 65 8.02 -0.53 -6.53
CA MET A 65 8.22 -0.82 -7.97
C MET A 65 8.10 -2.29 -8.37
N TRP A 66 8.19 -3.23 -7.41
CA TRP A 66 8.10 -4.66 -7.72
C TRP A 66 6.64 -5.11 -7.85
N LYS A 67 6.30 -5.75 -8.98
CA LYS A 67 4.90 -6.10 -9.30
C LYS A 67 4.33 -7.13 -8.32
N ILE A 68 3.11 -6.88 -7.87
CA ILE A 68 2.36 -7.83 -7.03
C ILE A 68 1.68 -8.87 -7.92
N LYS A 69 1.86 -10.15 -7.58
CA LYS A 69 1.26 -11.29 -8.27
C LYS A 69 -0.26 -11.29 -8.12
N ASN A 70 -0.98 -11.36 -9.24
CA ASN A 70 -2.45 -11.45 -9.30
C ASN A 70 -3.16 -10.44 -8.37
N PRO A 71 -2.91 -9.13 -8.55
CA PRO A 71 -3.36 -8.13 -7.60
C PRO A 71 -4.88 -7.95 -7.67
N PRO A 72 -5.57 -7.67 -6.54
CA PRO A 72 -6.96 -7.25 -6.57
C PRO A 72 -7.17 -6.00 -7.43
N THR A 73 -8.31 -5.90 -8.11
CA THR A 73 -8.57 -4.88 -9.15
C THR A 73 -8.63 -3.43 -8.64
N ASN A 74 -8.59 -3.19 -7.34
CA ASN A 74 -8.60 -1.85 -6.75
C ASN A 74 -7.38 -1.61 -5.85
N LEU A 75 -6.40 -2.52 -5.86
CA LEU A 75 -5.14 -2.32 -5.18
C LEU A 75 -4.32 -1.26 -5.94
N LEU A 76 -3.67 -0.36 -5.22
CA LEU A 76 -2.77 0.65 -5.79
C LEU A 76 -1.31 0.35 -5.48
N GLY A 77 -1.03 -0.22 -4.31
CA GLY A 77 0.30 -0.63 -3.92
C GLY A 77 0.37 -1.05 -2.46
N VAL A 78 1.54 -1.54 -2.07
CA VAL A 78 1.85 -1.95 -0.71
C VAL A 78 3.16 -1.28 -0.30
N PHE A 79 3.19 -0.71 0.90
CA PHE A 79 4.40 -0.14 1.48
C PHE A 79 4.66 -0.74 2.84
N PHE A 80 5.90 -1.11 3.10
CA PHE A 80 6.40 -1.52 4.39
C PHE A 80 7.40 -0.49 4.88
N ASP A 81 7.24 -0.06 6.12
CA ASP A 81 8.05 1.01 6.73
C ASP A 81 9.45 0.59 7.15
N GLU A 82 9.69 -0.72 7.26
CA GLU A 82 10.98 -1.29 7.62
C GLU A 82 11.21 -2.64 6.90
N SER A 83 12.40 -3.20 7.12
CA SER A 83 12.83 -4.52 6.64
C SER A 83 13.08 -4.65 5.15
N THR A 84 13.63 -5.80 4.76
CA THR A 84 13.99 -6.14 3.38
C THR A 84 13.11 -7.25 2.84
N ARG A 85 12.83 -7.26 1.54
CA ARG A 85 12.16 -8.34 0.82
C ARG A 85 12.90 -8.58 -0.48
N ASP A 86 12.50 -9.63 -1.19
CA ASP A 86 13.09 -9.93 -2.48
C ASP A 86 12.71 -8.85 -3.52
N ASP A 87 13.67 -8.49 -4.36
CA ASP A 87 13.58 -7.52 -5.44
C ASP A 87 13.01 -8.19 -6.72
N GLU A 88 11.76 -8.66 -6.68
CA GLU A 88 11.23 -9.54 -7.74
C GLU A 88 9.76 -9.30 -8.09
N ASP A 89 9.50 -9.10 -9.38
CA ASP A 89 8.16 -9.01 -9.96
C ASP A 89 7.39 -10.33 -9.86
N ASP A 90 6.07 -10.26 -9.60
CA ASP A 90 5.13 -11.38 -9.62
C ASP A 90 5.48 -12.55 -8.68
N LYS A 91 6.40 -12.33 -7.74
CA LYS A 91 6.80 -13.31 -6.73
C LYS A 91 5.73 -13.50 -5.66
N TYR A 92 5.23 -12.40 -5.11
CA TYR A 92 4.30 -12.39 -3.98
C TYR A 92 2.94 -11.83 -4.36
N SER A 93 1.88 -12.53 -3.93
CA SER A 93 0.53 -12.00 -3.85
C SER A 93 0.35 -11.13 -2.61
N LEU A 94 -0.76 -10.38 -2.54
CA LEU A 94 -1.06 -9.54 -1.37
C LEU A 94 -1.13 -10.34 -0.06
N GLU A 95 -1.72 -11.53 -0.09
CA GLU A 95 -1.81 -12.38 1.10
C GLU A 95 -0.43 -12.90 1.52
N GLU A 96 0.42 -13.31 0.56
CA GLU A 96 1.81 -13.68 0.86
C GLU A 96 2.59 -12.51 1.48
N LEU A 97 2.40 -11.29 0.98
CA LEU A 97 3.01 -10.08 1.53
C LEU A 97 2.58 -9.81 2.98
N LYS A 98 1.29 -10.01 3.31
CA LYS A 98 0.77 -9.86 4.68
C LYS A 98 1.40 -10.84 5.66
N TYR A 99 1.60 -12.09 5.24
CA TYR A 99 2.20 -13.12 6.10
C TYR A 99 3.72 -13.04 6.16
N MET A 100 4.37 -12.56 5.10
CA MET A 100 5.82 -12.40 5.07
C MET A 100 6.26 -11.38 6.09
N ALA A 101 5.63 -10.18 6.10
CA ALA A 101 5.74 -9.02 7.01
C ALA A 101 7.14 -8.59 7.48
N ASN A 102 8.01 -9.55 7.79
CA ASN A 102 9.44 -9.53 8.00
C ASN A 102 9.86 -8.57 9.10
N ASN A 103 9.11 -8.53 10.19
CA ASN A 103 9.29 -7.61 11.33
C ASN A 103 9.08 -6.13 11.00
N SER A 104 8.45 -5.78 9.88
CA SER A 104 8.02 -4.38 9.68
C SER A 104 7.06 -3.96 10.77
N VAL A 105 7.12 -2.70 11.20
CA VAL A 105 6.18 -2.19 12.20
C VAL A 105 4.80 -2.00 11.55
N ASN A 106 4.76 -1.45 10.35
CA ASN A 106 3.54 -1.22 9.60
C ASN A 106 3.65 -1.72 8.15
N MET A 107 2.55 -2.33 7.69
CA MET A 107 2.28 -2.59 6.28
C MET A 107 1.10 -1.72 5.85
N PHE A 108 1.35 -0.74 5.00
CA PHE A 108 0.34 0.12 4.40
C PHE A 108 -0.15 -0.51 3.10
N ILE A 109 -1.46 -0.73 3.00
CA ILE A 109 -2.10 -1.24 1.80
C ILE A 109 -2.94 -0.13 1.20
N PHE A 110 -2.58 0.32 0.01
CA PHE A 110 -3.26 1.43 -0.67
C PHE A 110 -4.33 0.90 -1.60
N TRP A 111 -5.55 1.42 -1.45
CA TRP A 111 -6.72 1.03 -2.21
C TRP A 111 -7.33 2.22 -2.92
N GLU A 112 -7.80 2.01 -4.14
CA GLU A 112 -8.71 2.94 -4.79
C GLU A 112 -10.15 2.63 -4.36
N HIS A 113 -10.87 3.67 -3.94
CA HIS A 113 -12.30 3.57 -3.68
C HIS A 113 -13.03 3.38 -4.99
N LYS A 114 -13.69 2.23 -5.14
CA LYS A 114 -14.67 2.04 -6.21
C LYS A 114 -16.01 2.55 -5.73
N GLU A 115 -16.46 3.68 -6.29
CA GLU A 115 -17.88 4.03 -6.21
C GLU A 115 -18.67 2.90 -6.88
N LYS A 116 -19.71 2.43 -6.18
CA LYS A 116 -20.63 1.39 -6.67
C LYS A 116 -21.70 2.01 -7.54
#